data_AF-A0AB40B8H7-F1
#
_entry.id   AF-A0AB40B8H7-F1
#
_cell.length_a   1.000
_cell.length_b   1.000
_cell.length_c   1.000
_cell.angle_alpha   90.00
_cell.angle_beta   90.00
_cell.angle_gamma   90.00
#
_symmetry.space_group_name_H-M   'P 1'
#
loop_
_entity.id
_entity.type
_entity.pdbx_description
1 polymer ?
#
loop_
_entity_poly.entity_id
_entity_poly.type
_entity_poly.pdbx_seq_one_letter_code
_entity_poly.pdbx_strand_id
1 'polypeptide(L)'
;MWNVTPSDRWGWSALREHISKNGVRNSLLVAPMPTASTSQILGNNECFEPYTSNIYSRRVLSGEFVVVNKHLLHDLTEMGIWSPVLKNQIIYENGSVLKIPEIPDNLKAIYKTIWEIKQKTLVNMEIDRGCYIDKSQSLNIHMEQPNFQKLTSLHFHA
;
A
#
# COMPACT_ATOMS: atom_id res chain seq x y z
N MET A 1 -25.32 8.32 1.38
CA MET A 1 -24.62 8.40 0.08
C MET A 1 -24.28 7.01 -0.45
N TRP A 2 -23.59 6.16 0.31
CA TRP A 2 -23.09 4.86 -0.20
C TRP A 2 -23.88 3.60 0.24
N ASN A 3 -24.97 3.76 0.99
CA ASN A 3 -25.75 2.65 1.57
C ASN A 3 -24.91 1.63 2.38
N VAL A 4 -23.81 2.09 2.98
CA VAL A 4 -22.93 1.28 3.84
C VAL A 4 -23.34 1.44 5.31
N THR A 5 -23.42 0.33 6.04
CA THR A 5 -23.55 0.34 7.50
C THR A 5 -22.15 0.31 8.12
N PRO A 6 -21.75 1.34 8.89
CA PRO A 6 -20.45 1.35 9.55
C PRO A 6 -20.31 0.24 10.59
N SER A 7 -19.07 -0.11 10.93
CA SER A 7 -18.82 -1.01 12.06
C SER A 7 -19.20 -0.37 13.40
N ASP A 8 -19.36 -1.22 14.41
CA ASP A 8 -19.72 -0.88 15.79
C ASP A 8 -18.58 -0.25 16.61
N ARG A 9 -17.37 -0.13 16.02
CA ARG A 9 -16.20 0.45 16.68
C ARG A 9 -16.44 1.86 17.23
N TRP A 10 -17.32 2.65 16.61
CA TRP A 10 -17.61 4.03 16.99
C TRP A 10 -19.11 4.29 17.09
N GLY A 11 -19.50 5.17 18.03
CA GLY A 11 -20.89 5.59 18.25
C GLY A 11 -21.43 6.55 17.19
N TRP A 12 -21.57 6.11 15.94
CA TRP A 12 -21.99 6.93 14.80
C TRP A 12 -23.33 7.63 14.98
N SER A 13 -24.28 7.01 15.70
CA SER A 13 -25.59 7.62 15.97
C SER A 13 -25.49 8.83 16.89
N ALA A 14 -24.68 8.75 17.96
CA ALA A 14 -24.43 9.87 18.84
C ALA A 14 -23.70 11.02 18.12
N LEU A 15 -22.73 10.69 17.25
CA LEU A 15 -22.03 11.68 16.44
C LEU A 15 -23.00 12.41 15.48
N ARG A 16 -23.91 11.69 14.81
CA ARG A 16 -24.94 12.30 13.95
C ARG A 16 -25.84 13.26 14.71
N GLU A 17 -26.27 12.87 15.92
CA GLU A 17 -27.09 13.74 16.77
C GLU A 17 -26.33 15.03 17.15
N HIS A 18 -25.05 14.90 17.52
CA HIS A 18 -24.22 16.06 17.85
C HIS A 18 -24.04 17.00 16.65
N ILE A 19 -23.78 16.45 15.46
CA ILE A 19 -23.66 17.22 14.21
C ILE A 19 -24.98 17.92 13.88
N SER A 20 -26.13 17.28 14.07
CA SER A 20 -27.42 17.93 13.80
C SER A 20 -27.71 19.12 14.71
N LYS A 21 -27.21 19.11 15.95
CA LYS A 21 -27.42 20.18 16.93
C LYS A 21 -26.44 21.33 16.75
N ASN A 22 -25.17 21.00 16.50
CA ASN A 22 -24.06 21.97 16.59
C ASN A 22 -23.44 22.29 15.22
N GLY A 23 -23.78 21.54 14.18
CA GLY A 23 -23.14 21.61 12.88
C GLY A 23 -21.70 21.07 12.89
N VAL A 24 -20.99 21.35 11.78
CA VAL A 24 -19.55 21.11 11.61
C VAL A 24 -18.89 22.38 11.09
N ARG A 25 -17.63 22.60 11.47
CA ARG A 25 -16.88 23.79 11.02
C ARG A 25 -16.40 23.67 9.59
N ASN A 26 -16.03 22.47 9.17
CA ASN A 26 -15.46 22.17 7.86
C ASN A 26 -16.49 21.44 7.02
N SER A 27 -16.61 21.80 5.74
CA SER A 27 -17.49 21.12 4.80
C SER A 27 -16.96 19.74 4.39
N LEU A 28 -15.64 19.59 4.32
CA LEU A 28 -14.90 18.39 3.92
C LEU A 28 -13.61 18.29 4.75
N LEU A 29 -13.14 17.06 5.00
CA LEU A 29 -12.08 16.72 5.96
C LEU A 29 -11.07 15.70 5.41
N VAL A 30 -11.50 14.71 4.63
CA VAL A 30 -10.70 13.51 4.34
C VAL A 30 -10.43 13.38 2.85
N ALA A 31 -9.15 13.46 2.47
CA ALA A 31 -8.69 13.28 1.10
C ALA A 31 -7.27 12.69 1.07
N PRO A 32 -7.13 11.35 1.11
CA PRO A 32 -5.83 10.70 1.09
C PRO A 32 -5.01 11.08 -0.16
N MET A 33 -3.91 11.79 0.06
CA MET A 33 -3.02 12.32 -0.98
C MET A 33 -1.76 11.45 -1.16
N PRO A 34 -1.01 11.61 -2.27
CA PRO A 34 0.34 11.07 -2.37
C PRO A 34 1.22 11.66 -1.26
N THR A 35 2.03 10.82 -0.63
CA THR A 35 2.87 11.23 0.52
C THR A 35 4.36 11.06 0.26
N ALA A 36 4.77 10.84 -1.00
CA ALA A 36 6.15 10.62 -1.43
C ALA A 36 7.24 11.26 -0.55
N SER A 37 7.26 12.59 -0.39
CA SER A 37 8.30 13.27 0.39
C SER A 37 8.15 13.07 1.90
N THR A 38 6.93 13.15 2.44
CA THR A 38 6.70 13.08 3.89
C THR A 38 6.81 11.65 4.42
N SER A 39 6.35 10.66 3.67
CA SER A 39 6.57 9.24 3.97
C SER A 39 8.05 8.90 3.94
N GLN A 40 8.80 9.44 2.98
CA GLN A 40 10.25 9.26 2.93
C GLN A 40 10.96 9.89 4.14
N ILE A 41 10.58 11.10 4.55
CA ILE A 41 11.13 11.76 5.75
C ILE A 41 10.87 10.91 7.01
N LEU A 42 9.68 10.33 7.12
CA LEU A 42 9.28 9.50 8.26
C LEU A 42 9.74 8.03 8.14
N GLY A 43 10.34 7.64 7.02
CA GLY A 43 10.75 6.26 6.76
C GLY A 43 9.58 5.27 6.63
N ASN A 44 8.43 5.73 6.13
CA ASN A 44 7.22 4.95 5.86
C ASN A 44 7.06 4.63 4.37
N ASN A 45 6.22 3.65 4.04
CA ASN A 45 5.76 3.48 2.67
C ASN A 45 4.79 4.61 2.27
N GLU A 46 4.62 4.84 0.98
CA GLU A 46 3.71 5.86 0.49
C GLU A 46 2.25 5.50 0.77
N CYS A 47 1.61 6.38 1.55
CA CYS A 47 0.16 6.40 1.77
C CYS A 47 -0.43 5.01 2.05
N PHE A 48 -1.43 4.61 1.27
CA PHE A 48 -2.10 3.30 1.33
C PHE A 48 -1.63 2.36 0.22
N GLU A 49 -0.54 2.67 -0.47
CA GLU A 49 0.01 1.85 -1.55
C GLU A 49 0.73 0.64 -0.96
N PRO A 50 0.67 -0.54 -1.62
CA PRO A 50 1.61 -1.62 -1.36
C PRO A 50 3.07 -1.22 -1.65
N TYR A 51 4.03 -1.99 -1.15
CA TYR A 51 5.43 -1.79 -1.52
C TYR A 51 5.62 -2.09 -3.00
N THR A 52 6.19 -1.14 -3.74
CA THR A 52 6.50 -1.34 -5.17
C THR A 52 7.64 -2.34 -5.36
N SER A 53 8.58 -2.39 -4.42
CA SER A 53 9.69 -3.33 -4.37
C SER A 53 10.16 -3.50 -2.92
N ASN A 54 10.60 -4.71 -2.55
CA ASN A 54 11.28 -4.91 -1.27
C ASN A 54 12.75 -4.47 -1.27
N ILE A 55 13.29 -4.09 -2.42
CA ILE A 55 14.62 -3.49 -2.53
C ILE A 55 14.64 -2.38 -3.58
N TYR A 56 15.05 -1.19 -3.19
CA TYR A 56 15.06 -0.03 -4.07
C TYR A 56 16.36 0.75 -3.97
N SER A 57 16.73 1.39 -5.07
CA SER A 57 17.92 2.22 -5.12
C SER A 57 17.59 3.65 -4.70
N ARG A 58 18.38 4.18 -3.76
CA ARG A 58 18.27 5.56 -3.28
C ARG A 58 19.52 6.34 -3.68
N ARG A 59 19.34 7.33 -4.53
CA ARG A 59 20.41 8.29 -4.88
C ARG A 59 20.44 9.44 -3.87
N VAL A 60 21.62 9.71 -3.34
CA VAL A 60 21.95 10.86 -2.49
C VAL A 60 23.19 11.55 -3.05
N LEU A 61 23.52 12.74 -2.56
CA LEU A 61 24.70 13.49 -3.02
C LEU A 61 26.01 12.70 -2.88
N SER A 62 26.08 11.77 -1.93
CA SER A 62 27.25 10.91 -1.68
C SER A 62 27.27 9.59 -2.46
N GLY A 63 26.29 9.33 -3.34
CA GLY A 63 26.24 8.13 -4.18
C GLY A 63 24.87 7.45 -4.22
N GLU A 64 24.86 6.21 -4.72
CA GLU A 64 23.67 5.38 -4.87
C GLU A 64 23.70 4.23 -3.86
N PHE A 65 22.66 4.14 -3.02
CA PHE A 65 22.57 3.16 -1.94
C PHE A 65 21.37 2.26 -2.15
N VAL A 66 21.59 0.94 -2.05
CA VAL A 66 20.52 -0.05 -2.09
C VAL A 66 19.86 -0.13 -0.72
N VAL A 67 18.57 0.21 -0.65
CA VAL A 67 17.76 0.17 0.56
C VAL A 67 16.81 -1.02 0.49
N VAL A 68 16.84 -1.86 1.51
CA VAL A 68 15.94 -3.01 1.67
C VAL A 68 14.74 -2.58 2.52
N ASN A 69 13.57 -3.15 2.26
CA ASN A 69 12.41 -3.02 3.14
C ASN A 69 12.83 -3.41 4.56
N LYS A 70 12.78 -2.44 5.48
CA LYS A 70 13.24 -2.58 6.87
C LYS A 70 12.54 -3.73 7.61
N HIS A 71 11.28 -3.99 7.27
CA HIS A 71 10.48 -5.06 7.87
C HIS A 71 10.97 -6.43 7.38
N LEU A 72 11.12 -6.60 6.06
CA LEU A 72 11.66 -7.83 5.48
C LEU A 72 13.07 -8.11 6.01
N LEU A 73 13.94 -7.11 6.04
CA LEU A 73 15.30 -7.24 6.57
C LEU A 73 15.30 -7.74 8.01
N HIS A 74 14.42 -7.18 8.85
CA HIS A 74 14.29 -7.58 10.25
C HIS A 74 13.88 -9.05 10.35
N ASP A 75 12.79 -9.45 9.69
CA ASP A 75 12.29 -10.83 9.74
C ASP A 75 13.31 -11.84 9.22
N LEU A 76 13.99 -11.55 8.10
CA LEU A 76 15.03 -12.43 7.54
C LEU A 76 16.25 -12.53 8.47
N THR A 77 16.56 -11.46 9.22
CA THR A 77 17.66 -11.45 10.19
C THR A 77 17.28 -12.24 11.45
N GLU A 78 16.07 -12.09 11.96
CA GLU A 78 15.57 -12.87 13.11
C GLU A 78 15.52 -14.38 12.79
N MET A 79 15.19 -14.72 11.55
CA MET A 79 15.25 -16.09 11.06
C MET A 79 16.68 -16.63 10.83
N GLY A 80 17.70 -15.77 10.89
CA GLY A 80 19.09 -16.15 10.63
C GLY A 80 19.42 -16.50 9.17
N ILE A 81 18.53 -16.16 8.22
CA ILE A 81 18.72 -16.46 6.79
C ILE A 81 19.24 -15.27 5.99
N TRP A 82 19.25 -14.06 6.59
CA TRP A 82 19.78 -12.87 5.93
C TRP A 82 21.27 -13.03 5.61
N SER A 83 21.62 -12.89 4.34
CA SER A 83 23.00 -12.97 3.85
C SER A 83 23.21 -12.08 2.62
N PRO A 84 24.46 -11.72 2.28
CA PRO A 84 24.76 -11.02 1.03
C PRO A 84 24.29 -11.78 -0.22
N VAL A 85 24.30 -13.13 -0.17
CA VAL A 85 23.81 -13.99 -1.26
C VAL A 85 22.29 -13.81 -1.43
N LEU A 86 21.54 -13.91 -0.33
CA LEU A 86 20.09 -13.70 -0.34
C LEU A 86 19.72 -12.28 -0.80
N LYS A 87 20.45 -11.27 -0.34
CA LYS A 87 20.29 -9.89 -0.80
C LYS A 87 20.44 -9.78 -2.32
N ASN A 88 21.48 -10.37 -2.88
CA ASN A 88 21.72 -10.35 -4.33
C ASN A 88 20.64 -11.09 -5.12
N GLN A 89 20.08 -12.16 -4.55
CA GLN A 89 18.96 -12.88 -5.14
C GLN A 89 17.67 -12.04 -5.16
N ILE A 90 17.39 -11.30 -4.08
CA ILE A 90 16.26 -10.36 -4.05
C ILE A 90 16.46 -9.26 -5.11
N ILE A 91 17.69 -8.77 -5.30
CA ILE A 91 18.01 -7.81 -6.38
C ILE A 91 17.75 -8.43 -7.75
N TYR A 92 18.22 -9.66 -7.97
CA TYR A 92 18.03 -10.39 -9.22
C TYR A 92 16.55 -10.58 -9.57
N GLU A 93 15.71 -10.83 -8.56
CA GLU A 93 14.25 -10.94 -8.71
C GLU A 93 13.51 -9.59 -8.65
N ASN A 94 14.21 -8.47 -8.88
CA ASN A 94 13.64 -7.11 -8.88
C ASN A 94 12.87 -6.75 -7.59
N GLY A 95 13.32 -7.25 -6.44
CA GLY A 95 12.70 -7.02 -5.15
C GLY A 95 11.53 -7.95 -4.81
N SER A 96 11.21 -8.91 -5.66
CA SER A 96 10.30 -10.01 -5.32
C SER A 96 10.98 -11.01 -4.39
N VAL A 97 10.22 -11.58 -3.45
CA VAL A 97 10.65 -12.70 -2.60
C VAL A 97 9.98 -14.03 -2.99
N LEU A 98 9.06 -14.03 -3.95
CA LEU A 98 8.19 -15.19 -4.22
C LEU A 98 8.95 -16.40 -4.76
N LYS A 99 9.99 -16.16 -5.57
CA LYS A 99 10.79 -17.22 -6.22
C LYS A 99 11.98 -17.68 -5.38
N ILE A 100 12.15 -17.14 -4.17
CA ILE A 100 13.30 -17.43 -3.31
C ILE A 100 12.93 -18.61 -2.40
N PRO A 101 13.53 -19.80 -2.58
CA PRO A 101 13.14 -21.00 -1.84
C PRO A 101 13.45 -20.92 -0.34
N GLU A 102 14.47 -20.15 0.05
CA GLU A 102 14.87 -19.97 1.45
C GLU A 102 13.81 -19.20 2.26
N ILE A 103 12.94 -18.43 1.61
CA ILE A 103 11.91 -17.61 2.27
C ILE A 103 10.61 -18.44 2.40
N PRO A 104 10.07 -18.62 3.62
CA PRO A 104 8.81 -19.31 3.84
C PRO A 104 7.61 -18.67 3.16
N ASP A 105 6.60 -19.48 2.84
CA ASP A 105 5.39 -19.03 2.12
C ASP A 105 4.56 -18.01 2.90
N ASN A 106 4.56 -18.07 4.24
CA ASN A 106 3.90 -17.08 5.07
C ASN A 106 4.57 -15.69 4.93
N LEU A 107 5.90 -15.62 4.88
CA LEU A 107 6.61 -14.36 4.64
C LEU A 107 6.43 -13.87 3.21
N LYS A 108 6.48 -14.80 2.23
CA LYS A 108 6.16 -14.47 0.83
C LYS A 108 4.78 -13.86 0.67
N ALA A 109 3.79 -14.31 1.44
CA ALA A 109 2.44 -13.75 1.41
C ALA A 109 2.38 -12.31 1.95
N ILE A 110 3.19 -11.99 2.97
CA ILE A 110 3.27 -10.66 3.59
C ILE A 110 4.02 -9.68 2.69
N TYR A 111 5.15 -10.11 2.12
CA TYR A 111 6.07 -9.26 1.36
C TYR A 111 5.82 -9.26 -0.14
N LYS A 112 4.57 -9.50 -0.55
CA LYS A 112 4.17 -9.32 -1.95
C LYS A 112 4.38 -7.87 -2.37
N THR A 113 4.99 -7.70 -3.53
CA THR A 113 5.09 -6.38 -4.16
C THR A 113 3.78 -6.02 -4.86
N ILE A 114 3.62 -4.74 -5.22
CA ILE A 114 2.43 -4.25 -5.91
C ILE A 114 2.15 -4.97 -7.24
N TRP A 115 3.20 -5.47 -7.90
CA TRP A 115 3.13 -6.20 -9.17
C TRP A 115 2.52 -7.61 -9.01
N GLU A 116 2.57 -8.14 -7.79
CA GLU A 116 2.11 -9.49 -7.45
C GLU A 116 0.70 -9.48 -6.86
N ILE A 117 0.18 -8.29 -6.56
CA ILE A 117 -1.16 -8.08 -6.01
C ILE A 117 -2.13 -7.81 -7.17
N LYS A 118 -3.26 -8.53 -7.16
CA LYS A 118 -4.33 -8.30 -8.14
C LYS A 118 -4.88 -6.88 -7.98
N GLN A 119 -4.81 -6.06 -9.03
CA GLN A 119 -5.28 -4.67 -9.00
C GLN A 119 -6.76 -4.56 -8.62
N LYS A 120 -7.59 -5.53 -8.99
CA LYS A 120 -9.00 -5.62 -8.54
C LYS A 120 -9.13 -5.64 -7.01
N THR A 121 -8.21 -6.30 -6.32
CA THR A 121 -8.18 -6.33 -4.84
C THR A 121 -7.90 -4.93 -4.29
N LEU A 122 -6.98 -4.18 -4.90
CA LEU A 122 -6.68 -2.80 -4.47
C LEU A 122 -7.88 -1.88 -4.70
N VAL A 123 -8.56 -2.00 -5.84
CA VAL A 123 -9.80 -1.25 -6.11
C VAL A 123 -10.90 -1.62 -5.11
N ASN A 124 -11.09 -2.89 -4.76
CA ASN A 124 -12.05 -3.26 -3.73
C ASN A 124 -11.72 -2.61 -2.36
N MET A 125 -10.44 -2.58 -1.98
CA MET A 125 -10.01 -1.91 -0.74
C MET A 125 -10.16 -0.38 -0.80
N GLU A 126 -10.12 0.20 -2.00
CA GLU A 126 -10.40 1.62 -2.28
C GLU A 126 -11.89 1.92 -2.07
N ILE A 127 -12.78 1.08 -2.62
CA ILE A 127 -14.24 1.16 -2.44
C ILE A 127 -14.62 1.00 -0.96
N ASP A 128 -14.04 0.01 -0.28
CA ASP A 128 -14.34 -0.27 1.13
C ASP A 128 -14.07 0.94 2.03
N ARG A 129 -12.95 1.63 1.81
CA ARG A 129 -12.61 2.84 2.58
C ARG A 129 -13.28 4.11 2.04
N GLY A 130 -13.66 4.13 0.76
CA GLY A 130 -14.26 5.27 0.08
C GLY A 130 -15.54 5.77 0.76
N CYS A 131 -16.31 4.87 1.40
CA CYS A 131 -17.51 5.25 2.15
C CYS A 131 -17.24 6.15 3.38
N TYR A 132 -15.98 6.27 3.81
CA TYR A 132 -15.53 7.13 4.92
C TYR A 132 -14.68 8.33 4.46
N ILE A 133 -14.55 8.55 3.14
CA ILE A 133 -13.78 9.64 2.54
C ILE A 133 -14.77 10.63 1.92
N ASP A 134 -14.70 11.90 2.31
CA ASP A 134 -15.65 12.92 1.84
C ASP A 134 -15.20 13.64 0.56
N LYS A 135 -13.94 13.47 0.14
CA LYS A 135 -13.45 13.84 -1.18
C LYS A 135 -13.21 12.60 -2.06
N SER A 136 -11.95 12.30 -2.31
CA SER A 136 -11.48 11.17 -3.10
C SER A 136 -10.06 10.83 -2.62
N GLN A 137 -9.44 9.83 -3.24
CA GLN A 137 -8.13 9.33 -2.90
C GLN A 137 -7.29 9.12 -4.16
N SER A 138 -5.99 9.38 -4.06
CA SER A 138 -5.06 9.21 -5.18
C SER A 138 -4.62 7.75 -5.30
N LEU A 139 -5.41 6.93 -6.00
CA LEU A 139 -5.07 5.53 -6.27
C LEU A 139 -4.23 5.40 -7.55
N ASN A 140 -3.03 4.82 -7.44
CA ASN A 140 -2.25 4.41 -8.60
C ASN A 140 -2.57 2.97 -9.01
N ILE A 141 -2.57 2.71 -10.31
CA ILE A 141 -2.73 1.36 -10.86
C ILE A 141 -1.41 0.87 -11.42
N HIS A 142 -1.01 -0.33 -11.00
CA HIS A 142 0.23 -0.97 -11.42
C HIS A 142 -0.07 -2.24 -12.20
N MET A 143 0.35 -2.29 -13.48
CA MET A 143 0.09 -3.43 -14.35
C MET A 143 1.35 -3.74 -15.16
N GLU A 144 1.95 -4.91 -14.91
CA GLU A 144 3.19 -5.34 -15.59
C GLU A 144 3.00 -5.51 -17.10
N GLN A 145 1.89 -6.15 -17.50
CA GLN A 145 1.55 -6.41 -18.91
C GLN A 145 0.18 -5.80 -19.24
N PRO A 146 0.14 -4.48 -19.51
CA PRO A 146 -1.09 -3.79 -19.82
C PRO A 146 -1.62 -4.20 -21.20
N ASN A 147 -2.93 -4.41 -21.28
CA ASN A 147 -3.63 -4.59 -22.55
C ASN A 147 -5.02 -3.93 -22.47
N PHE A 148 -5.63 -3.68 -23.62
CA PHE A 148 -6.92 -2.98 -23.70
C PHE A 148 -7.99 -3.66 -22.84
N GLN A 149 -8.12 -4.98 -22.94
CA GLN A 149 -9.13 -5.74 -22.20
C GLN A 149 -8.97 -5.61 -20.67
N LYS A 150 -7.74 -5.72 -20.15
CA LYS A 150 -7.44 -5.59 -18.71
C LYS A 150 -7.70 -4.17 -18.21
N LEU A 151 -7.28 -3.15 -18.97
CA LEU A 151 -7.48 -1.75 -18.61
C LEU A 151 -8.97 -1.38 -18.63
N THR A 152 -9.70 -1.75 -19.69
CA THR A 152 -11.15 -1.54 -19.77
C THR A 152 -11.87 -2.26 -18.64
N SER A 153 -11.55 -3.54 -18.38
CA SER A 153 -12.18 -4.28 -17.29
C SER A 153 -11.92 -3.66 -15.92
N LEU A 154 -10.75 -3.07 -15.69
CA LEU A 154 -10.43 -2.41 -14.43
C LEU A 154 -11.17 -1.08 -14.29
N HIS A 155 -11.20 -0.25 -15.33
CA HIS A 155 -11.89 1.04 -15.31
C HIS A 155 -13.41 0.91 -15.17
N PHE A 156 -14.02 -0.17 -15.67
CA PHE A 156 -15.45 -0.44 -15.47
C PHE A 156 -15.76 -1.11 -14.12
N HIS A 157 -14.76 -1.66 -13.44
CA HIS A 157 -14.91 -2.27 -12.11
C HIS A 157 -14.78 -1.22 -10.99
N ALA A 158 -13.89 -0.24 -11.17
CA ALA A 158 -13.74 0.92 -10.30
C ALA A 158 -14.97 1.84 -10.37
#